data_AF-A0A9E4EA46-F1
#
_entry.id   AF-A0A9E4EA46-F1
#
_cell.length_a   1.000
_cell.length_b   1.000
_cell.length_c   1.000
_cell.angle_alpha   90.00
_cell.angle_beta   90.00
_cell.angle_gamma   90.00
#
_symmetry.space_group_name_H-M   'P 1'
#
loop_
_entity.id
_entity.type
_entity.pdbx_description
1 polymer ?
#
loop_
_entity_poly.entity_id
_entity_poly.type
_entity_poly.pdbx_seq_one_letter_code
_entity_poly.pdbx_strand_id
1 'polypeptide(L)'
;MKHLQSLFYLILLMSILLSACDSESPVAVESTPVFLTSDLSGGETTIFDASSHAFSIPAPNLSDAALAKHLEGDVEFEAVFVTAPAVVNPGLGPIYNNVSCINCHSRDGRGRPPGADEGLVSLLFRLSLPKAEDSIAGKPPTPVPGFGTQLNNRAIVEAHPEGKVKIEYTEQPLTTADGTRVHLRHPNYTVTEAYQPLPENVEVSPRVAPAVFGLGLLEAIPENAILAYADEADIDGDGISGKPNYVWDVVAKRYTLGRFGWKANQPTLLQQVAAAYNDDMGITTSLFSTENSAGQSQLTEHSVTPEVSDEILEVVTFYVQTLAVPARRDVDNPQVKHGEQLFAEAQCASCHVPTLRTGVLAGVPSVSNQTIHPYTDLLLHDMGPDLADNRPDFHA
;
A
#
# COMPACT_ATOMS: atom_id res chain seq x y z
N MET A 1 36.71 -57.95 -29.63
CA MET A 1 37.39 -57.00 -28.72
C MET A 1 37.30 -55.51 -29.13
N LYS A 2 36.94 -55.15 -30.38
CA LYS A 2 36.72 -53.72 -30.75
C LYS A 2 35.28 -53.20 -30.53
N HIS A 3 34.29 -54.06 -30.32
CA HIS A 3 32.90 -53.65 -30.07
C HIS A 3 32.56 -53.38 -28.60
N LEU A 4 33.39 -53.82 -27.65
CA LEU A 4 33.13 -53.61 -26.21
C LEU A 4 33.66 -52.24 -25.72
N GLN A 5 34.68 -51.69 -26.36
CA GLN A 5 35.22 -50.36 -26.02
C GLN A 5 34.31 -49.22 -26.51
N SER A 6 33.63 -49.38 -27.65
CA SER A 6 32.73 -48.33 -28.18
C SER A 6 31.44 -48.16 -27.35
N LEU A 7 30.99 -49.23 -26.68
CA LEU A 7 29.80 -49.18 -25.82
C LEU A 7 30.10 -48.49 -24.48
N PHE A 8 31.34 -48.61 -23.99
CA PHE A 8 31.79 -47.96 -22.75
C PHE A 8 31.91 -46.44 -22.91
N TYR A 9 32.37 -45.94 -24.06
CA TYR A 9 32.44 -44.51 -24.34
C TYR A 9 31.06 -43.88 -24.61
N LEU A 10 30.10 -44.64 -25.17
CA LEU A 10 28.74 -44.14 -25.39
C LEU A 10 27.95 -44.04 -24.07
N ILE A 11 28.18 -44.96 -23.12
CA ILE A 11 27.53 -44.94 -21.81
C ILE A 11 28.14 -43.85 -20.91
N LEU A 12 29.45 -43.57 -21.02
CA LEU A 12 30.10 -42.49 -20.26
C LEU A 12 29.73 -41.08 -20.78
N LEU A 13 29.44 -40.92 -22.08
CA LEU A 13 28.97 -39.63 -22.62
C LEU A 13 27.50 -39.35 -22.28
N MET A 14 26.69 -40.40 -22.05
CA MET A 14 25.27 -40.28 -21.72
C MET A 14 25.00 -40.14 -20.21
N SER A 15 26.02 -40.37 -19.37
CA SER A 15 25.95 -40.22 -17.91
C SER A 15 26.67 -38.98 -17.37
N ILE A 16 27.34 -38.20 -18.22
CA ILE A 16 27.97 -36.91 -17.87
C ILE A 16 27.17 -35.70 -18.43
N LEU A 17 25.97 -35.96 -18.99
CA LEU A 17 24.95 -34.92 -19.27
C LEU A 17 23.77 -34.99 -18.26
N LEU A 18 24.01 -35.56 -17.09
CA LEU A 18 23.56 -35.00 -15.81
C LEU A 18 24.37 -33.70 -15.63
N SER A 19 23.85 -32.49 -15.47
CA SER A 19 22.92 -32.07 -14.44
C SER A 19 22.39 -30.68 -14.81
N ALA A 20 21.24 -30.62 -15.48
CA ALA A 20 20.42 -29.42 -15.55
C ALA A 20 19.12 -29.73 -14.80
N CYS A 21 19.24 -29.96 -13.50
CA CYS A 21 18.11 -29.85 -12.58
C CYS A 21 18.14 -28.43 -12.06
N ASP A 22 17.62 -27.49 -12.85
CA ASP A 22 17.10 -26.25 -12.29
C ASP A 22 15.63 -26.52 -12.01
N SER A 23 15.38 -27.17 -10.87
CA SER A 23 14.06 -27.44 -10.34
C SER A 23 13.96 -26.78 -8.97
N GLU A 24 14.21 -25.48 -8.92
CA GLU A 24 13.48 -24.62 -7.99
C GLU A 24 12.27 -24.05 -8.73
N SER A 25 11.34 -24.94 -9.11
CA SER A 25 9.95 -24.51 -9.11
C SER A 25 9.69 -24.01 -7.68
N PRO A 26 9.16 -22.79 -7.49
CA PRO A 26 8.72 -22.39 -6.16
C PRO A 26 7.67 -23.42 -5.77
N VAL A 27 8.00 -24.20 -4.74
CA VAL A 27 7.02 -25.04 -4.06
C VAL A 27 5.98 -24.04 -3.57
N ALA A 28 4.79 -24.05 -4.19
CA ALA A 28 3.60 -23.54 -3.54
C ALA A 28 3.62 -24.16 -2.16
N VAL A 29 3.90 -23.34 -1.15
CA VAL A 29 3.86 -23.78 0.23
C VAL A 29 2.41 -24.21 0.41
N GLU A 30 2.18 -25.52 0.47
CA GLU A 30 0.90 -26.06 0.93
C GLU A 30 0.51 -25.22 2.15
N SER A 31 -0.70 -24.67 2.15
CA SER A 31 -1.29 -23.93 3.25
C SER A 31 -1.58 -24.84 4.45
N THR A 32 -0.67 -25.78 4.74
CA THR A 32 -0.63 -26.43 6.05
C THR A 32 -0.49 -25.30 7.06
N PRO A 33 -1.36 -25.22 8.09
CA PRO A 33 -1.22 -24.21 9.11
C PRO A 33 0.13 -24.42 9.80
N VAL A 34 1.13 -23.66 9.38
CA VAL A 34 2.38 -23.52 10.10
C VAL A 34 1.99 -22.75 11.35
N PHE A 35 1.76 -23.48 12.43
CA PHE A 35 1.61 -22.86 13.74
C PHE A 35 2.85 -21.99 13.97
N LEU A 36 2.65 -20.69 13.97
CA LEU A 36 3.74 -19.73 14.11
C LEU A 36 4.22 -19.78 15.56
N THR A 37 5.24 -20.58 15.80
CA THR A 37 5.96 -20.61 17.09
C THR A 37 6.93 -19.44 17.23
N SER A 38 7.17 -18.68 16.15
CA SER A 38 8.00 -17.49 16.18
C SER A 38 7.16 -16.27 16.53
N ASP A 39 7.70 -15.44 17.42
CA ASP A 39 7.23 -14.09 17.71
C ASP A 39 7.77 -13.05 16.71
N LEU A 40 8.64 -13.45 15.77
CA LEU A 40 9.34 -12.58 14.82
C LEU A 40 8.49 -12.20 13.61
N SER A 41 7.52 -11.30 13.79
CA SER A 41 6.62 -10.82 12.73
C SER A 41 7.33 -10.30 11.47
N GLY A 42 8.50 -9.66 11.62
CA GLY A 42 9.29 -9.09 10.53
C GLY A 42 10.65 -9.77 10.32
N GLY A 43 10.85 -11.00 10.82
CA GLY A 43 12.16 -11.63 10.83
C GLY A 43 13.16 -10.82 11.68
N GLU A 44 14.35 -10.55 11.15
CA GLU A 44 15.37 -9.73 11.82
C GLU A 44 14.97 -8.26 12.00
N THR A 45 13.94 -7.77 11.32
CA THR A 45 13.43 -6.41 11.51
C THR A 45 12.41 -6.32 12.66
N THR A 46 12.19 -7.41 13.40
CA THR A 46 11.21 -7.45 14.49
C THR A 46 11.69 -6.68 15.71
N ILE A 47 10.80 -5.91 16.35
CA ILE A 47 11.04 -5.26 17.64
C ILE A 47 10.08 -5.75 18.71
N PHE A 48 10.48 -5.65 19.98
CA PHE A 48 9.71 -6.08 21.14
C PHE A 48 9.21 -4.89 21.96
N ASP A 49 8.56 -3.94 21.27
CA ASP A 49 7.89 -2.80 21.89
C ASP A 49 6.38 -2.92 21.68
N ALA A 50 5.61 -2.73 22.76
CA ALA A 50 4.15 -2.72 22.76
C ALA A 50 3.57 -1.38 23.25
N SER A 51 4.41 -0.35 23.33
CA SER A 51 4.05 1.02 23.69
C SER A 51 3.42 1.76 22.50
N SER A 52 3.06 3.02 22.72
CA SER A 52 2.56 3.90 21.66
C SER A 52 3.59 4.25 20.59
N HIS A 53 4.85 3.84 20.74
CA HIS A 53 5.95 4.11 19.80
C HIS A 53 6.31 2.90 18.93
N ALA A 54 5.62 1.76 19.11
CA ALA A 54 6.02 0.49 18.48
C ALA A 54 6.13 0.54 16.94
N PHE A 55 5.46 1.47 16.27
CA PHE A 55 5.49 1.62 14.81
C PHE A 55 6.53 2.63 14.30
N SER A 56 7.17 3.39 15.19
CA SER A 56 8.14 4.45 14.87
C SER A 56 9.59 4.03 15.15
N ILE A 57 9.85 2.72 15.26
CA ILE A 57 11.16 2.19 15.64
C ILE A 57 11.89 1.74 14.37
N PRO A 58 13.17 2.12 14.17
CA PRO A 58 13.98 1.60 13.07
C PRO A 58 14.19 0.09 13.18
N ALA A 59 14.31 -0.60 12.04
CA ALA A 59 14.71 -2.00 12.00
C ALA A 59 16.05 -2.21 12.76
N PRO A 60 16.14 -3.16 13.69
CA PRO A 60 17.32 -3.32 14.55
C PRO A 60 18.56 -3.87 13.82
N ASN A 61 18.39 -4.39 12.60
CA ASN A 61 19.47 -4.92 11.77
C ASN A 61 20.04 -3.89 10.75
N LEU A 62 19.73 -2.59 10.91
CA LEU A 62 20.35 -1.53 10.12
C LEU A 62 21.84 -1.36 10.50
N SER A 63 22.68 -1.07 9.50
CA SER A 63 24.04 -0.58 9.75
C SER A 63 24.03 0.85 10.30
N ASP A 64 25.12 1.32 10.91
CA ASP A 64 25.21 2.69 11.44
C ASP A 64 24.88 3.76 10.39
N ALA A 65 25.37 3.60 9.16
CA ALA A 65 25.09 4.52 8.05
C ALA A 65 23.61 4.48 7.63
N ALA A 66 23.02 3.29 7.62
CA ALA A 66 21.60 3.12 7.31
C ALA A 66 20.69 3.68 8.41
N LEU A 67 21.06 3.49 9.68
CA LEU A 67 20.36 4.09 10.81
C LEU A 67 20.41 5.63 10.74
N ALA A 68 21.55 6.21 10.40
CA ALA A 68 21.66 7.66 10.21
C ALA A 68 20.71 8.16 9.11
N LYS A 69 20.65 7.47 7.97
CA LYS A 69 19.71 7.78 6.88
C LYS A 69 18.24 7.62 7.29
N HIS A 70 17.92 6.60 8.08
CA HIS A 70 16.57 6.41 8.62
C HIS A 70 16.16 7.60 9.51
N LEU A 71 17.04 8.04 10.42
CA LEU A 71 16.77 9.16 11.31
C LEU A 71 16.66 10.50 10.57
N GLU A 72 17.37 10.67 9.45
CA GLU A 72 17.17 11.81 8.56
C GLU A 72 15.78 11.77 7.90
N GLY A 73 15.40 10.60 7.38
CA GLY A 73 14.07 10.41 6.79
C GLY A 73 12.92 10.58 7.79
N ASP A 74 13.11 10.25 9.07
CA ASP A 74 12.15 10.51 10.15
C ASP A 74 11.85 12.02 10.28
N VAL A 75 12.90 12.85 10.30
CA VAL A 75 12.77 14.31 10.35
C VAL A 75 12.01 14.85 9.14
N GLU A 76 12.31 14.33 7.94
CA GLU A 76 11.64 14.75 6.70
C GLU A 76 10.20 14.21 6.59
N PHE A 77 9.90 13.06 7.17
CA PHE A 77 8.54 12.49 7.22
C PHE A 77 7.64 13.29 8.17
N GLU A 78 8.19 13.79 9.27
CA GLU A 78 7.51 14.68 10.22
C GLU A 78 7.46 16.15 9.78
N ALA A 79 8.23 16.51 8.75
CA ALA A 79 8.34 17.88 8.26
C ALA A 79 6.98 18.51 7.96
N VAL A 80 6.73 19.66 8.58
CA VAL A 80 5.54 20.48 8.32
C VAL A 80 5.87 21.46 7.21
N PHE A 81 5.21 21.28 6.06
CA PHE A 81 5.37 22.15 4.90
C PHE A 81 4.46 23.37 4.99
N VAL A 82 4.94 24.48 4.45
CA VAL A 82 4.24 25.77 4.44
C VAL A 82 4.33 26.42 3.06
N THR A 83 3.44 27.38 2.80
CA THR A 83 3.38 28.10 1.52
C THR A 83 4.70 28.81 1.23
N ALA A 84 5.16 28.74 -0.01
CA ALA A 84 6.32 29.49 -0.46
C ALA A 84 6.00 31.00 -0.58
N PRO A 85 6.98 31.91 -0.36
CA PRO A 85 8.34 31.64 0.08
C PRO A 85 8.43 31.46 1.61
N ALA A 86 9.06 30.37 2.05
CA ALA A 86 9.41 30.13 3.45
C ALA A 86 10.86 29.64 3.55
N VAL A 87 11.49 29.81 4.72
CA VAL A 87 12.89 29.39 4.95
C VAL A 87 12.99 27.90 5.24
N VAL A 88 12.01 27.35 5.95
CA VAL A 88 11.98 25.95 6.38
C VAL A 88 10.76 25.30 5.73
N ASN A 89 10.99 24.19 5.03
CA ASN A 89 9.98 23.37 4.34
C ASN A 89 8.98 24.19 3.49
N PRO A 90 9.45 25.08 2.59
CA PRO A 90 8.56 25.71 1.63
C PRO A 90 8.00 24.69 0.65
N GLY A 91 6.95 25.07 -0.07
CA GLY A 91 6.47 24.30 -1.23
C GLY A 91 5.12 23.63 -1.03
N LEU A 92 4.45 23.83 0.11
CA LEU A 92 3.07 23.39 0.29
C LEU A 92 2.22 23.95 -0.87
N GLY A 93 1.57 23.03 -1.60
CA GLY A 93 0.82 23.40 -2.80
C GLY A 93 -0.44 24.21 -2.47
N PRO A 94 -1.06 24.84 -3.48
CA PRO A 94 -2.20 25.72 -3.26
C PRO A 94 -3.41 25.04 -2.63
N ILE A 95 -3.60 23.76 -2.93
CA ILE A 95 -4.64 22.89 -2.38
C ILE A 95 -4.01 21.62 -1.84
N TYR A 96 -4.51 21.14 -0.70
CA TYR A 96 -3.94 20.00 -0.01
C TYR A 96 -4.97 19.33 0.92
N ASN A 97 -4.67 18.13 1.40
CA ASN A 97 -5.38 17.48 2.49
C ASN A 97 -4.63 17.63 3.81
N ASN A 98 -3.30 17.58 3.78
CA ASN A 98 -2.46 17.72 4.96
C ASN A 98 -1.12 18.41 4.66
N VAL A 99 -0.36 18.73 5.71
CA VAL A 99 0.90 19.49 5.63
C VAL A 99 2.13 18.68 6.07
N SER A 100 1.95 17.43 6.49
CA SER A 100 3.01 16.48 6.83
C SER A 100 2.49 15.04 6.72
N CYS A 101 3.38 14.08 6.49
CA CYS A 101 3.00 12.68 6.37
C CYS A 101 2.45 12.14 7.70
N ILE A 102 3.11 12.48 8.81
CA ILE A 102 2.75 12.02 10.17
C ILE A 102 1.33 12.45 10.61
N ASN A 103 0.80 13.56 10.07
CA ASN A 103 -0.56 13.98 10.40
C ASN A 103 -1.62 13.01 9.84
N CYS A 104 -1.36 12.40 8.68
CA CYS A 104 -2.20 11.34 8.13
C CYS A 104 -1.87 9.98 8.76
N HIS A 105 -0.58 9.69 8.90
CA HIS A 105 -0.03 8.44 9.44
C HIS A 105 0.34 8.58 10.91
N SER A 106 -0.66 8.75 11.78
CA SER A 106 -0.44 9.06 13.20
C SER A 106 0.51 8.05 13.87
N ARG A 107 1.73 8.50 14.22
CA ARG A 107 2.81 7.66 14.78
C ARG A 107 3.10 6.44 13.91
N ASP A 108 3.18 6.66 12.60
CA ASP A 108 3.44 5.63 11.57
C ASP A 108 2.35 4.55 11.47
N GLY A 109 1.29 4.72 12.26
CA GLY A 109 0.15 3.84 12.34
C GLY A 109 -0.94 4.23 11.37
N ARG A 110 -2.05 3.48 11.46
CA ARG A 110 -3.24 3.69 10.66
C ARG A 110 -3.99 4.94 11.14
N GLY A 111 -4.51 5.70 10.18
CA GLY A 111 -5.49 6.74 10.42
C GLY A 111 -6.86 6.20 10.88
N ARG A 112 -7.83 7.10 11.00
CA ARG A 112 -9.22 6.74 11.30
C ARG A 112 -10.20 7.73 10.68
N PRO A 113 -11.45 7.31 10.40
CA PRO A 113 -12.54 8.25 10.09
C PRO A 113 -12.73 9.28 11.22
N PRO A 114 -13.21 10.49 10.91
CA PRO A 114 -13.47 11.52 11.91
C PRO A 114 -14.68 11.15 12.79
N GLY A 115 -14.67 11.62 14.04
CA GLY A 115 -15.86 11.71 14.88
C GLY A 115 -16.84 12.80 14.40
N ALA A 116 -17.99 12.92 15.07
CA ALA A 116 -19.10 13.79 14.63
C ALA A 116 -18.72 15.29 14.48
N ASP A 117 -17.76 15.77 15.29
CA ASP A 117 -17.32 17.17 15.30
C ASP A 117 -15.82 17.32 14.94
N GLU A 118 -15.21 16.26 14.40
CA GLU A 118 -13.80 16.27 14.02
C GLU A 118 -13.62 16.58 12.53
N GLY A 119 -12.56 17.32 12.21
CA GLY A 119 -12.17 17.54 10.82
C GLY A 119 -11.59 16.29 10.17
N LEU A 120 -11.59 16.27 8.83
CA LEU A 120 -10.88 15.26 8.05
C LEU A 120 -9.37 15.48 8.20
N VAL A 121 -8.70 14.49 8.81
CA VAL A 121 -7.24 14.51 9.02
C VAL A 121 -6.57 13.36 8.29
N SER A 122 -7.03 12.13 8.49
CA SER A 122 -6.44 10.91 7.91
C SER A 122 -7.42 10.11 7.05
N LEU A 123 -8.50 10.77 6.62
CA LEU A 123 -9.49 10.28 5.65
C LEU A 123 -9.51 11.23 4.46
N LEU A 124 -9.16 10.74 3.28
CA LEU A 124 -9.24 11.47 2.02
C LEU A 124 -10.26 10.86 1.07
N PHE A 125 -10.55 11.53 -0.04
CA PHE A 125 -11.53 11.10 -1.02
C PHE A 125 -10.93 11.08 -2.41
N ARG A 126 -10.80 9.89 -3.00
CA ARG A 126 -10.42 9.73 -4.40
C ARG A 126 -11.62 10.03 -5.30
N LEU A 127 -11.36 10.72 -6.40
CA LEU A 127 -12.35 11.12 -7.41
C LEU A 127 -12.03 10.45 -8.74
N SER A 128 -13.05 10.15 -9.53
CA SER A 128 -12.91 9.86 -10.95
C SER A 128 -14.23 10.06 -11.69
N LEU A 129 -14.14 10.18 -13.01
CA LEU A 129 -15.29 9.88 -13.87
C LEU A 129 -15.38 8.35 -14.09
N PRO A 130 -16.59 7.82 -14.32
CA PRO A 130 -16.79 6.41 -14.62
C PRO A 130 -15.94 5.99 -15.82
N LYS A 131 -15.49 4.73 -15.81
CA LYS A 131 -14.85 4.15 -17.00
C LYS A 131 -15.83 4.20 -18.16
N ALA A 132 -15.39 4.72 -19.31
CA ALA A 132 -16.15 4.59 -20.54
C ALA A 132 -16.35 3.10 -20.87
N GLU A 133 -17.51 2.72 -21.39
CA GLU A 133 -17.84 1.32 -21.71
C GLU A 133 -16.81 0.66 -22.65
N ASP A 134 -16.17 1.45 -23.54
CA ASP A 134 -15.14 1.00 -24.48
C ASP A 134 -13.70 1.16 -23.94
N SER A 135 -13.52 1.45 -22.65
CA SER A 135 -12.19 1.63 -22.08
C SER A 135 -11.48 0.29 -21.86
N ILE A 136 -10.22 0.23 -22.30
CA ILE A 136 -9.35 -0.92 -22.05
C ILE A 136 -9.16 -1.04 -20.53
N ALA A 137 -9.41 -2.22 -19.96
CA ALA A 137 -9.08 -2.55 -18.57
C ALA A 137 -7.60 -2.23 -18.28
N GLY A 138 -7.29 -1.71 -17.10
CA GLY A 138 -5.92 -1.32 -16.75
C GLY A 138 -5.52 0.12 -17.07
N LYS A 139 -6.46 0.99 -17.45
CA LYS A 139 -6.20 2.43 -17.54
C LYS A 139 -6.24 3.12 -16.17
N PRO A 140 -5.42 4.16 -15.94
CA PRO A 140 -5.53 4.97 -14.73
C PRO A 140 -6.93 5.59 -14.61
N PRO A 141 -7.36 5.97 -13.39
CA PRO A 141 -8.62 6.68 -13.18
C PRO A 141 -8.76 7.91 -14.08
N THR A 142 -9.95 8.12 -14.64
CA THR A 142 -10.21 9.32 -15.46
C THR A 142 -10.37 10.54 -14.53
N PRO A 143 -9.53 11.58 -14.66
CA PRO A 143 -9.61 12.75 -13.78
C PRO A 143 -10.92 13.50 -13.98
N VAL A 144 -11.46 14.03 -12.89
CA VAL A 144 -12.63 14.91 -12.89
C VAL A 144 -12.19 16.31 -13.32
N PRO A 145 -12.82 16.92 -14.35
CA PRO A 145 -12.46 18.25 -14.81
C PRO A 145 -12.45 19.29 -13.68
N GLY A 146 -11.29 19.90 -13.46
CA GLY A 146 -11.03 20.88 -12.40
C GLY A 146 -11.03 20.32 -10.96
N PHE A 147 -10.94 19.01 -10.77
CA PHE A 147 -10.67 18.41 -9.45
C PHE A 147 -9.59 17.32 -9.51
N GLY A 148 -9.24 16.82 -10.70
CA GLY A 148 -8.27 15.72 -10.82
C GLY A 148 -8.83 14.41 -10.26
N THR A 149 -7.98 13.65 -9.56
CA THR A 149 -8.31 12.30 -9.06
C THR A 149 -8.44 12.22 -7.53
N GLN A 150 -8.42 13.35 -6.83
CA GLN A 150 -8.53 13.42 -5.38
C GLN A 150 -9.15 14.77 -4.98
N LEU A 151 -10.01 14.76 -3.96
CA LEU A 151 -10.56 15.97 -3.39
C LEU A 151 -9.61 16.54 -2.32
N ASN A 152 -9.05 17.73 -2.56
CA ASN A 152 -8.25 18.50 -1.63
C ASN A 152 -9.12 19.50 -0.84
N ASN A 153 -9.34 19.20 0.43
CA ASN A 153 -10.30 19.89 1.29
C ASN A 153 -9.71 21.07 2.09
N ARG A 154 -8.47 21.46 1.81
CA ARG A 154 -7.79 22.63 2.39
C ARG A 154 -7.06 23.37 1.29
N ALA A 155 -6.76 24.64 1.55
CA ALA A 155 -6.05 25.50 0.64
C ALA A 155 -5.26 26.57 1.39
N ILE A 156 -4.26 27.15 0.72
CA ILE A 156 -3.57 28.35 1.17
C ILE A 156 -4.50 29.58 1.10
N VAL A 157 -4.08 30.72 1.63
CA VAL A 157 -4.92 31.93 1.74
C VAL A 157 -5.37 32.45 0.37
N GLU A 158 -4.54 32.27 -0.65
CA GLU A 158 -4.72 32.76 -2.01
C GLU A 158 -5.58 31.82 -2.88
N ALA A 159 -6.00 30.67 -2.35
CA ALA A 159 -6.75 29.64 -3.05
C ALA A 159 -8.01 29.23 -2.27
N HIS A 160 -8.86 28.39 -2.88
CA HIS A 160 -10.04 27.83 -2.23
C HIS A 160 -9.92 26.32 -2.06
N PRO A 161 -10.37 25.75 -0.92
CA PRO A 161 -10.55 24.31 -0.83
C PRO A 161 -11.46 23.85 -1.97
N GLU A 162 -11.16 22.69 -2.56
CA GLU A 162 -11.99 22.18 -3.66
C GLU A 162 -13.41 21.85 -3.21
N GLY A 163 -13.56 21.50 -1.93
CA GLY A 163 -14.83 21.30 -1.25
C GLY A 163 -14.63 20.75 0.15
N LYS A 164 -15.73 20.60 0.88
CA LYS A 164 -15.80 19.87 2.15
C LYS A 164 -16.57 18.57 1.95
N VAL A 165 -16.43 17.62 2.87
CA VAL A 165 -17.24 16.39 2.84
C VAL A 165 -18.05 16.27 4.12
N LYS A 166 -19.37 16.14 3.94
CA LYS A 166 -20.31 15.76 4.99
C LYS A 166 -20.43 14.23 5.03
N ILE A 167 -20.36 13.65 6.23
CA ILE A 167 -20.53 12.20 6.45
C ILE A 167 -21.79 11.99 7.28
N GLU A 168 -22.74 11.24 6.73
CA GLU A 168 -23.98 10.87 7.42
C GLU A 168 -24.10 9.36 7.51
N TYR A 169 -24.31 8.83 8.71
CA TYR A 169 -24.43 7.39 8.91
C TYR A 169 -25.90 6.97 8.94
N THR A 170 -26.24 5.96 8.15
CA THR A 170 -27.48 5.21 8.29
C THR A 170 -27.21 3.95 9.10
N GLU A 171 -28.08 3.66 10.07
CA GLU A 171 -27.96 2.44 10.89
C GLU A 171 -28.89 1.35 10.37
N GLN A 172 -28.35 0.14 10.26
CA GLN A 172 -29.10 -1.05 9.90
C GLN A 172 -28.98 -2.11 11.00
N PRO A 173 -30.10 -2.57 11.58
CA PRO A 173 -30.06 -3.63 12.58
C PRO A 173 -29.65 -4.96 11.91
N LEU A 174 -28.73 -5.68 12.54
CA LEU A 174 -28.31 -7.03 12.19
C LEU A 174 -28.46 -7.91 13.42
N THR A 175 -29.03 -9.11 13.25
CA THR A 175 -28.96 -10.17 14.26
C THR A 175 -27.97 -11.22 13.78
N THR A 176 -26.90 -11.44 14.53
CA THR A 176 -25.88 -12.46 14.23
C THR A 176 -26.44 -13.87 14.47
N ALA A 177 -25.73 -14.89 13.99
CA ALA A 177 -26.17 -16.29 14.06
C ALA A 177 -26.40 -16.80 15.50
N ASP A 178 -25.70 -16.22 16.49
CA ASP A 178 -25.85 -16.51 17.92
C ASP A 178 -27.00 -15.72 18.60
N GLY A 179 -27.73 -14.89 17.84
CA GLY A 179 -28.83 -14.07 18.33
C GLY A 179 -28.42 -12.69 18.86
N THR A 180 -27.13 -12.34 18.82
CA THR A 180 -26.67 -11.00 19.22
C THR A 180 -27.19 -9.94 18.26
N ARG A 181 -27.76 -8.85 18.80
CA ARG A 181 -28.24 -7.72 18.00
C ARG A 181 -27.20 -6.63 17.95
N VAL A 182 -26.80 -6.25 16.74
CA VAL A 182 -25.88 -5.14 16.47
C VAL A 182 -26.50 -4.16 15.47
N HIS A 183 -25.94 -2.96 15.40
CA HIS A 183 -26.34 -1.94 14.42
C HIS A 183 -25.14 -1.65 13.53
N LEU A 184 -25.24 -2.04 12.25
CA LEU A 184 -24.26 -1.70 11.24
C LEU A 184 -24.41 -0.23 10.87
N ARG A 185 -23.29 0.46 10.65
CA ARG A 185 -23.27 1.85 10.20
C ARG A 185 -22.83 1.91 8.76
N HIS A 186 -23.65 2.50 7.90
CA HIS A 186 -23.33 2.74 6.51
C HIS A 186 -23.07 4.25 6.30
N PRO A 187 -21.84 4.66 5.95
CA PRO A 187 -21.52 6.07 5.73
C PRO A 187 -22.00 6.55 4.36
N ASN A 188 -22.66 7.70 4.34
CA ASN A 188 -23.04 8.43 3.15
C ASN A 188 -22.17 9.68 3.06
N TYR A 189 -21.46 9.84 1.95
CA TYR A 189 -20.53 10.94 1.73
C TYR A 189 -21.14 11.94 0.76
N THR A 190 -21.19 13.22 1.13
CA THR A 190 -21.65 14.30 0.25
C THR A 190 -20.59 15.39 0.20
N VAL A 191 -20.12 15.73 -0.99
CA VAL A 191 -19.27 16.92 -1.19
C VAL A 191 -20.15 18.16 -1.08
N THR A 192 -19.77 19.08 -0.22
CA THR A 192 -20.47 20.34 0.06
C THR A 192 -19.51 21.51 -0.14
N GLU A 193 -20.02 22.72 -0.42
CA GLU A 193 -19.18 23.91 -0.59
C GLU A 193 -18.09 23.72 -1.66
N ALA A 194 -18.38 22.95 -2.71
CA ALA A 194 -17.44 22.77 -3.81
C ALA A 194 -17.19 24.12 -4.51
N TYR A 195 -15.94 24.44 -4.81
CA TYR A 195 -15.57 25.73 -5.41
C TYR A 195 -16.16 25.93 -6.83
N GLN A 196 -16.48 24.82 -7.50
CA GLN A 196 -17.23 24.76 -8.73
C GLN A 196 -18.14 23.51 -8.74
N PRO A 197 -19.14 23.42 -9.65
CA PRO A 197 -20.00 22.24 -9.73
C PRO A 197 -19.22 20.96 -10.06
N LEU A 198 -19.45 19.90 -9.28
CA LEU A 198 -19.00 18.54 -9.61
C LEU A 198 -19.92 17.93 -10.68
N PRO A 199 -19.39 17.14 -11.63
CA PRO A 199 -20.21 16.36 -12.55
C PRO A 199 -21.16 15.41 -11.80
N GLU A 200 -22.38 15.23 -12.30
CA GLU A 200 -23.41 14.38 -11.64
C GLU A 200 -22.99 12.91 -11.51
N ASN A 201 -22.13 12.43 -12.41
CA ASN A 201 -21.66 11.04 -12.44
C ASN A 201 -20.28 10.86 -11.79
N VAL A 202 -19.81 11.81 -10.97
CA VAL A 202 -18.54 11.64 -10.26
C VAL A 202 -18.59 10.44 -9.31
N GLU A 203 -17.56 9.61 -9.36
CA GLU A 203 -17.36 8.50 -8.44
C GLU A 203 -16.43 8.95 -7.31
N VAL A 204 -16.84 8.67 -6.07
CA VAL A 204 -16.13 9.08 -4.86
C VAL A 204 -15.77 7.85 -4.04
N SER A 205 -14.49 7.69 -3.72
CA SER A 205 -13.99 6.58 -2.90
C SER A 205 -13.22 7.08 -1.67
N PRO A 206 -13.73 6.85 -0.45
CA PRO A 206 -13.05 7.24 0.80
C PRO A 206 -11.83 6.35 1.08
N ARG A 207 -10.71 6.95 1.49
CA ARG A 207 -9.47 6.23 1.87
C ARG A 207 -8.94 6.71 3.21
N VAL A 208 -8.84 5.80 4.17
CA VAL A 208 -8.15 6.05 5.44
C VAL A 208 -6.66 5.81 5.24
N ALA A 209 -5.80 6.67 5.78
CA ALA A 209 -4.35 6.47 5.72
C ALA A 209 -3.97 5.08 6.33
N PRO A 210 -3.28 4.19 5.58
CA PRO A 210 -2.79 2.93 6.11
C PRO A 210 -1.64 3.16 7.10
N ALA A 211 -1.24 2.12 7.83
CA ALA A 211 0.03 2.17 8.56
C ALA A 211 1.20 2.11 7.56
N VAL A 212 2.35 2.68 7.94
CA VAL A 212 3.55 2.75 7.08
C VAL A 212 4.71 1.89 7.57
N PHE A 213 4.61 1.29 8.76
CA PHE A 213 5.62 0.35 9.24
C PHE A 213 5.62 -0.98 8.46
N GLY A 214 6.78 -1.62 8.33
CA GLY A 214 6.93 -2.92 7.67
C GLY A 214 6.75 -2.92 6.15
N LEU A 215 6.48 -1.77 5.51
CA LEU A 215 6.19 -1.74 4.07
C LEU A 215 7.40 -2.12 3.20
N GLY A 216 8.64 -1.86 3.64
CA GLY A 216 9.82 -2.32 2.91
C GLY A 216 9.94 -3.84 2.83
N LEU A 217 9.44 -4.57 3.84
CA LEU A 217 9.35 -6.04 3.76
C LEU A 217 8.35 -6.48 2.69
N LEU A 218 7.21 -5.78 2.57
CA LEU A 218 6.20 -6.04 1.53
C LEU A 218 6.71 -5.68 0.13
N GLU A 219 7.47 -4.58 0.01
CA GLU A 219 8.14 -4.19 -1.23
C GLU A 219 9.13 -5.26 -1.69
N ALA A 220 9.85 -5.88 -0.74
CA ALA A 220 10.83 -6.91 -1.00
C ALA A 220 10.24 -8.27 -1.40
N ILE A 221 8.92 -8.47 -1.33
CA ILE A 221 8.29 -9.76 -1.72
C ILE A 221 8.41 -9.95 -3.24
N PRO A 222 8.97 -11.07 -3.73
CA PRO A 222 9.07 -11.32 -5.16
C PRO A 222 7.71 -11.32 -5.86
N GLU A 223 7.62 -10.74 -7.06
CA GLU A 223 6.36 -10.68 -7.83
C GLU A 223 5.77 -12.07 -8.07
N ASN A 224 6.61 -13.07 -8.39
CA ASN A 224 6.17 -14.45 -8.58
C ASN A 224 5.59 -15.09 -7.31
N ALA A 225 6.00 -14.64 -6.11
CA ALA A 225 5.43 -15.13 -4.86
C ALA A 225 4.00 -14.61 -4.62
N ILE A 226 3.71 -13.37 -5.05
CA ILE A 226 2.35 -12.79 -5.00
C ILE A 226 1.47 -13.47 -6.05
N LEU A 227 1.95 -13.57 -7.29
CA LEU A 227 1.19 -14.16 -8.39
C LEU A 227 0.89 -15.65 -8.20
N ALA A 228 1.62 -16.34 -7.33
CA ALA A 228 1.31 -17.73 -6.97
C ALA A 228 -0.03 -17.90 -6.23
N TYR A 229 -0.57 -16.82 -5.65
CA TYR A 229 -1.88 -16.79 -4.98
C TYR A 229 -2.99 -16.21 -5.86
N ALA A 230 -2.68 -15.78 -7.10
CA ALA A 230 -3.68 -15.20 -7.98
C ALA A 230 -4.60 -16.29 -8.56
N ASP A 231 -5.89 -16.16 -8.31
CA ASP A 231 -6.93 -17.05 -8.84
C ASP A 231 -8.20 -16.26 -9.19
N GLU A 232 -8.11 -15.36 -10.17
CA GLU A 232 -9.23 -14.49 -10.56
C GLU A 232 -10.47 -15.28 -11.05
N ALA A 233 -10.29 -16.53 -11.48
CA ALA A 233 -11.36 -17.37 -12.02
C ALA A 233 -11.89 -18.42 -11.03
N ASP A 234 -11.42 -18.42 -9.77
CA ASP A 234 -11.79 -19.40 -8.74
C ASP A 234 -11.69 -20.83 -9.30
N ILE A 235 -10.50 -21.17 -9.83
CA ILE A 235 -10.25 -22.43 -10.52
C ILE A 235 -10.38 -23.62 -9.57
N ASP A 236 -10.02 -23.44 -8.30
CA ASP A 236 -10.13 -24.48 -7.28
C ASP A 236 -11.53 -24.57 -6.62
N GLY A 237 -12.38 -23.54 -6.81
CA GLY A 237 -13.77 -23.52 -6.37
C GLY A 237 -13.93 -23.34 -4.87
N ASP A 238 -12.94 -22.74 -4.20
CA ASP A 238 -13.01 -22.41 -2.77
C ASP A 238 -13.82 -21.14 -2.48
N GLY A 239 -14.22 -20.41 -3.54
CA GLY A 239 -15.02 -19.19 -3.47
C GLY A 239 -14.18 -17.91 -3.27
N ILE A 240 -12.86 -17.99 -3.41
CA ILE A 240 -11.92 -16.89 -3.23
C ILE A 240 -11.30 -16.55 -4.58
N SER A 241 -11.30 -15.26 -4.93
CA SER A 241 -10.81 -14.79 -6.23
C SER A 241 -9.81 -13.66 -6.08
N GLY A 242 -8.57 -14.02 -5.78
CA GLY A 242 -7.47 -13.07 -5.67
C GLY A 242 -7.01 -12.55 -7.03
N LYS A 243 -7.00 -11.23 -7.21
CA LYS A 243 -6.66 -10.56 -8.48
C LYS A 243 -5.49 -9.58 -8.34
N PRO A 244 -4.48 -9.63 -9.22
CA PRO A 244 -3.43 -8.62 -9.26
C PRO A 244 -3.93 -7.31 -9.89
N ASN A 245 -3.48 -6.17 -9.37
CA ASN A 245 -3.62 -4.89 -10.06
C ASN A 245 -2.33 -4.54 -10.79
N TYR A 246 -2.40 -4.28 -12.10
CA TYR A 246 -1.26 -3.78 -12.87
C TYR A 246 -1.39 -2.28 -13.07
N VAL A 247 -0.38 -1.53 -12.60
CA VAL A 247 -0.41 -0.06 -12.56
C VAL A 247 0.79 0.54 -13.26
N TRP A 248 0.67 1.80 -13.66
CA TRP A 248 1.74 2.51 -14.34
C TRP A 248 2.88 2.85 -13.36
N ASP A 249 4.07 2.35 -13.64
CA ASP A 249 5.31 2.71 -12.96
C ASP A 249 5.97 3.87 -13.72
N VAL A 250 6.05 5.05 -13.10
CA VAL A 250 6.60 6.27 -13.71
C VAL A 250 8.12 6.20 -13.90
N VAL A 251 8.81 5.41 -13.07
CA VAL A 251 10.26 5.21 -13.14
C VAL A 251 10.59 4.20 -14.23
N ALA A 252 9.93 3.03 -14.21
CA ALA A 252 10.15 1.97 -15.19
C ALA A 252 9.47 2.24 -16.55
N LYS A 253 8.54 3.21 -16.61
CA LYS A 253 7.77 3.61 -17.79
C LYS A 253 7.03 2.44 -18.44
N ARG A 254 6.42 1.60 -17.61
CA ARG A 254 5.63 0.43 -18.02
C ARG A 254 4.63 0.07 -16.93
N TYR A 255 3.68 -0.79 -17.28
CA TYR A 255 2.81 -1.40 -16.28
C TYR A 255 3.58 -2.47 -15.48
N THR A 256 3.40 -2.45 -14.16
CA THR A 256 4.00 -3.38 -13.20
C THR A 256 2.97 -3.80 -12.16
N LEU A 257 3.25 -4.86 -11.40
CA LEU A 257 2.39 -5.25 -10.28
C LEU A 257 2.32 -4.10 -9.26
N GLY A 258 1.11 -3.68 -8.94
CA GLY A 258 0.83 -2.75 -7.86
C GLY A 258 0.78 -3.48 -6.52
N ARG A 259 1.18 -2.78 -5.45
CA ARG A 259 1.42 -3.36 -4.12
C ARG A 259 0.89 -2.50 -2.98
N PHE A 260 0.93 -1.18 -3.14
CA PHE A 260 0.62 -0.23 -2.09
C PHE A 260 -0.66 0.55 -2.40
N GLY A 261 -1.27 1.08 -1.33
CA GLY A 261 -2.60 1.66 -1.38
C GLY A 261 -3.72 0.61 -1.30
N TRP A 262 -4.94 1.05 -0.99
CA TRP A 262 -6.08 0.15 -0.76
C TRP A 262 -6.53 -0.65 -1.99
N LYS A 263 -6.17 -0.19 -3.19
CA LYS A 263 -6.42 -0.89 -4.46
C LYS A 263 -5.14 -1.39 -5.11
N ALA A 264 -4.06 -1.53 -4.34
CA ALA A 264 -2.74 -1.90 -4.85
C ALA A 264 -2.37 -1.03 -6.07
N ASN A 265 -2.59 0.29 -5.98
CA ASN A 265 -2.49 1.19 -7.11
C ASN A 265 -1.13 1.91 -7.23
N GLN A 266 -0.19 1.60 -6.33
CA GLN A 266 1.20 2.07 -6.39
C GLN A 266 2.17 0.88 -6.44
N PRO A 267 3.15 0.87 -7.37
CA PRO A 267 4.03 -0.29 -7.57
C PRO A 267 5.21 -0.34 -6.61
N THR A 268 5.69 0.82 -6.15
CA THR A 268 6.88 0.97 -5.30
C THR A 268 6.60 1.98 -4.19
N LEU A 269 7.37 1.90 -3.11
CA LEU A 269 7.31 2.89 -2.03
C LEU A 269 7.80 4.25 -2.51
N LEU A 270 8.80 4.30 -3.40
CA LEU A 270 9.27 5.55 -4.00
C LEU A 270 8.14 6.29 -4.74
N GLN A 271 7.38 5.59 -5.58
CA GLN A 271 6.26 6.20 -6.28
C GLN A 271 5.11 6.57 -5.32
N GLN A 272 4.84 5.73 -4.32
CA GLN A 272 3.83 6.01 -3.29
C GLN A 272 4.16 7.29 -2.50
N VAL A 273 5.41 7.48 -2.08
CA VAL A 273 5.86 8.68 -1.36
C VAL A 273 5.78 9.91 -2.25
N ALA A 274 6.29 9.81 -3.49
CA ALA A 274 6.22 10.93 -4.44
C ALA A 274 4.79 11.33 -4.80
N ALA A 275 3.89 10.34 -4.93
CA ALA A 275 2.46 10.58 -5.17
C ALA A 275 1.78 11.19 -3.94
N ALA A 276 2.14 10.79 -2.71
CA ALA A 276 1.61 11.39 -1.49
C ALA A 276 2.03 12.86 -1.34
N TYR A 277 3.30 13.20 -1.62
CA TYR A 277 3.73 14.60 -1.69
C TYR A 277 2.86 15.42 -2.64
N ASN A 278 2.56 14.87 -3.82
CA ASN A 278 1.80 15.59 -4.83
C ASN A 278 0.29 15.64 -4.53
N ASP A 279 -0.36 14.50 -4.39
CA ASP A 279 -1.82 14.41 -4.22
C ASP A 279 -2.27 15.02 -2.88
N ASP A 280 -1.55 14.73 -1.79
CA ASP A 280 -2.00 15.05 -0.43
C ASP A 280 -1.52 16.42 0.06
N MET A 281 -0.39 16.90 -0.46
CA MET A 281 0.28 18.13 0.00
C MET A 281 0.50 19.16 -1.13
N GLY A 282 0.26 18.79 -2.39
CA GLY A 282 0.47 19.65 -3.56
C GLY A 282 1.93 19.94 -3.88
N ILE A 283 2.86 19.17 -3.33
CA ILE A 283 4.31 19.33 -3.48
C ILE A 283 4.80 18.55 -4.69
N THR A 284 5.63 19.16 -5.53
CA THR A 284 6.19 18.51 -6.71
C THR A 284 7.55 17.87 -6.43
N THR A 285 7.82 16.78 -7.15
CA THR A 285 9.07 16.01 -7.12
C THR A 285 9.56 15.82 -8.56
N SER A 286 10.74 15.22 -8.74
CA SER A 286 11.20 14.83 -10.08
C SER A 286 10.30 13.78 -10.76
N LEU A 287 9.56 12.98 -9.98
CA LEU A 287 8.62 11.97 -10.50
C LEU A 287 7.24 12.56 -10.84
N PHE A 288 6.80 13.56 -10.09
CA PHE A 288 5.53 14.27 -10.29
C PHE A 288 5.79 15.78 -10.25
N SER A 289 6.17 16.34 -11.40
CA SER A 289 6.62 17.73 -11.53
C SER A 289 5.51 18.73 -11.82
N THR A 290 4.25 18.33 -11.64
CA THR A 290 3.06 19.14 -11.89
C THR A 290 2.24 19.14 -10.62
N GLU A 291 1.86 20.30 -10.11
CA GLU A 291 1.01 20.40 -8.92
C GLU A 291 -0.33 19.68 -9.13
N ASN A 292 -0.88 19.11 -8.07
CA ASN A 292 -2.23 18.51 -8.03
C ASN A 292 -3.34 19.49 -8.47
N SER A 293 -3.05 20.79 -8.35
CA SER A 293 -3.93 21.90 -8.71
C SER A 293 -3.96 22.23 -10.21
N ALA A 294 -3.11 21.58 -11.02
CA ALA A 294 -2.93 21.93 -12.42
C ALA A 294 -4.22 21.80 -13.24
N GLY A 295 -4.53 22.84 -14.03
CA GLY A 295 -5.74 22.89 -14.85
C GLY A 295 -7.02 23.28 -14.11
N GLN A 296 -6.95 23.63 -12.82
CA GLN A 296 -8.10 24.16 -12.08
C GLN A 296 -8.30 25.66 -12.33
N SER A 297 -9.55 26.09 -12.48
CA SER A 297 -9.86 27.50 -12.81
C SER A 297 -9.51 28.49 -11.71
N GLN A 298 -9.36 28.02 -10.47
CA GLN A 298 -9.00 28.85 -9.32
C GLN A 298 -7.52 29.23 -9.30
N LEU A 299 -6.67 28.60 -10.12
CA LEU A 299 -5.23 28.76 -10.10
C LEU A 299 -4.69 28.97 -11.52
N THR A 300 -3.83 29.97 -11.69
CA THR A 300 -3.34 30.40 -13.01
C THR A 300 -1.83 30.27 -13.18
N GLU A 301 -1.12 29.99 -12.09
CA GLU A 301 0.32 29.74 -12.09
C GLU A 301 0.59 28.31 -11.60
N HIS A 302 1.60 27.69 -12.18
CA HIS A 302 2.06 26.34 -11.82
C HIS A 302 3.54 26.41 -11.52
N SER A 303 3.97 25.78 -10.44
CA SER A 303 5.40 25.51 -10.26
C SER A 303 5.92 24.63 -11.40
N VAL A 304 7.10 24.97 -11.90
CA VAL A 304 7.81 24.23 -12.97
C VAL A 304 9.07 23.54 -12.45
N THR A 305 9.40 23.72 -11.17
CA THR A 305 10.59 23.17 -10.53
C THR A 305 10.21 22.34 -9.31
N PRO A 306 10.69 21.08 -9.20
CA PRO A 306 10.48 20.26 -8.00
C PRO A 306 10.79 21.01 -6.71
N GLU A 307 9.84 21.08 -5.77
CA GLU A 307 10.07 21.68 -4.45
C GLU A 307 10.80 20.71 -3.51
N VAL A 308 10.58 19.40 -3.67
CA VAL A 308 11.31 18.36 -2.94
C VAL A 308 12.40 17.78 -3.85
N SER A 309 13.63 17.74 -3.32
CA SER A 309 14.78 17.17 -4.01
C SER A 309 14.73 15.64 -4.04
N ASP A 310 15.46 15.04 -4.98
CA ASP A 310 15.60 13.57 -5.06
C ASP A 310 16.22 12.99 -3.77
N GLU A 311 17.13 13.73 -3.13
CA GLU A 311 17.76 13.33 -1.86
C GLU A 311 16.71 13.22 -0.75
N ILE A 312 15.85 14.23 -0.58
CA ILE A 312 14.77 14.23 0.42
C ILE A 312 13.77 13.11 0.11
N LEU A 313 13.37 12.96 -1.15
CA LEU A 313 12.47 11.89 -1.58
C LEU A 313 13.07 10.51 -1.27
N GLU A 314 14.38 10.32 -1.48
CA GLU A 314 15.07 9.06 -1.21
C GLU A 314 15.15 8.75 0.28
N VAL A 315 15.48 9.72 1.15
CA VAL A 315 15.58 9.48 2.60
C VAL A 315 14.21 9.21 3.23
N VAL A 316 13.15 9.88 2.77
CA VAL A 316 11.76 9.61 3.22
C VAL A 316 11.28 8.24 2.75
N THR A 317 11.60 7.86 1.52
CA THR A 317 11.33 6.50 1.02
C THR A 317 12.07 5.46 1.85
N PHE A 318 13.35 5.72 2.16
CA PHE A 318 14.16 4.82 2.97
C PHE A 318 13.64 4.68 4.40
N TYR A 319 13.14 5.76 5.00
CA TYR A 319 12.48 5.72 6.31
C TYR A 319 11.31 4.74 6.32
N VAL A 320 10.36 4.90 5.40
CA VAL A 320 9.18 4.01 5.28
C VAL A 320 9.58 2.56 4.96
N GLN A 321 10.66 2.36 4.20
CA GLN A 321 11.21 1.04 3.90
C GLN A 321 11.80 0.34 5.14
N THR A 322 12.22 1.09 6.16
CA THR A 322 13.04 0.57 7.26
C THR A 322 12.43 0.70 8.64
N LEU A 323 11.15 1.09 8.72
CA LEU A 323 10.35 0.99 9.93
C LEU A 323 10.14 -0.49 10.32
N ALA A 324 10.47 -0.82 11.56
CA ALA A 324 10.40 -2.16 12.14
C ALA A 324 8.96 -2.68 12.26
N VAL A 325 8.83 -3.98 12.50
CA VAL A 325 7.55 -4.63 12.75
C VAL A 325 7.48 -5.11 14.20
N PRO A 326 6.45 -4.76 14.98
CA PRO A 326 6.30 -5.29 16.33
C PRO A 326 6.09 -6.81 16.36
N ALA A 327 6.70 -7.44 17.37
CA ALA A 327 6.57 -8.86 17.62
C ALA A 327 5.12 -9.28 17.88
N ARG A 328 4.79 -10.51 17.48
CA ARG A 328 3.53 -11.14 17.87
C ARG A 328 3.52 -11.31 19.38
N ARG A 329 2.42 -10.95 20.03
CA ARG A 329 2.27 -11.02 21.49
C ARG A 329 1.70 -12.36 21.92
N ASP A 330 2.09 -12.77 23.13
CA ASP A 330 1.48 -13.90 23.85
C ASP A 330 1.42 -15.21 23.04
N VAL A 331 2.46 -15.51 22.26
CA VAL A 331 2.50 -16.67 21.34
C VAL A 331 2.30 -18.02 22.04
N ASP A 332 2.60 -18.09 23.35
CA ASP A 332 2.39 -19.28 24.16
C ASP A 332 1.03 -19.37 24.85
N ASN A 333 0.24 -18.30 24.84
CA ASN A 333 -1.08 -18.27 25.45
C ASN A 333 -2.03 -19.26 24.72
N PRO A 334 -2.65 -20.22 25.44
CA PRO A 334 -3.57 -21.17 24.84
C PRO A 334 -4.72 -20.53 24.05
N GLN A 335 -5.21 -19.35 24.47
CA GLN A 335 -6.27 -18.64 23.75
C GLN A 335 -5.77 -18.07 22.41
N VAL A 336 -4.53 -17.59 22.34
CA VAL A 336 -3.91 -17.10 21.10
C VAL A 336 -3.71 -18.24 20.12
N LYS A 337 -3.22 -19.40 20.59
CA LYS A 337 -3.09 -20.61 19.78
C LYS A 337 -4.44 -21.12 19.27
N HIS A 338 -5.48 -21.07 20.10
CA HIS A 338 -6.83 -21.43 19.68
C HIS A 338 -7.38 -20.46 18.62
N GLY A 339 -7.15 -19.15 18.76
CA GLY A 339 -7.52 -18.17 17.75
C GLY A 339 -6.86 -18.41 16.39
N GLU A 340 -5.59 -18.81 16.38
CA GLU A 340 -4.85 -19.19 15.16
C GLU A 340 -5.46 -20.43 14.48
N GLN A 341 -5.92 -21.41 15.25
CA GLN A 341 -6.66 -22.57 14.71
C GLN A 341 -7.97 -22.13 14.06
N LEU A 342 -8.77 -21.32 14.76
CA LEU A 342 -10.03 -20.81 14.25
C LEU A 342 -9.84 -19.97 12.97
N PHE A 343 -8.74 -19.20 12.89
CA PHE A 343 -8.40 -18.42 11.70
C PHE A 343 -8.18 -19.30 10.47
N ALA A 344 -7.47 -20.43 10.64
CA ALA A 344 -7.27 -21.39 9.57
C ALA A 344 -8.57 -22.15 9.24
N GLU A 345 -9.33 -22.58 10.24
CA GLU A 345 -10.62 -23.29 10.06
C GLU A 345 -11.67 -22.43 9.36
N ALA A 346 -11.64 -21.11 9.58
CA ALA A 346 -12.51 -20.13 8.92
C ALA A 346 -12.01 -19.72 7.51
N GLN A 347 -10.97 -20.37 7.00
CA GLN A 347 -10.34 -20.07 5.69
C GLN A 347 -9.80 -18.65 5.56
N CYS A 348 -9.59 -17.93 6.68
CA CYS A 348 -9.03 -16.57 6.62
C CYS A 348 -7.63 -16.56 6.01
N ALA A 349 -6.85 -17.63 6.25
CA ALA A 349 -5.49 -17.80 5.75
C ALA A 349 -5.39 -17.94 4.22
N SER A 350 -6.50 -18.14 3.50
CA SER A 350 -6.51 -18.23 2.04
C SER A 350 -6.19 -16.88 1.38
N CYS A 351 -6.69 -15.76 1.91
CA CYS A 351 -6.31 -14.40 1.46
C CYS A 351 -5.26 -13.78 2.39
N HIS A 352 -5.37 -14.03 3.70
CA HIS A 352 -4.45 -13.50 4.71
C HIS A 352 -3.29 -14.46 4.95
N VAL A 353 -2.47 -14.65 3.91
CA VAL A 353 -1.35 -15.59 3.90
C VAL A 353 -0.43 -15.33 5.10
N PRO A 354 -0.33 -16.28 6.06
CA PRO A 354 0.34 -16.02 7.32
C PRO A 354 1.85 -15.84 7.22
N THR A 355 2.50 -16.41 6.21
CA THR A 355 3.96 -16.39 6.06
C THR A 355 4.37 -16.17 4.62
N LEU A 356 5.25 -15.20 4.40
CA LEU A 356 5.89 -14.95 3.12
C LEU A 356 7.41 -14.81 3.32
N ARG A 357 8.16 -15.03 2.24
CA ARG A 357 9.61 -14.81 2.21
C ARG A 357 9.92 -13.62 1.32
N THR A 358 10.68 -12.68 1.85
CA THR A 358 11.17 -11.55 1.05
C THR A 358 12.33 -11.99 0.17
N GLY A 359 12.44 -11.36 -0.99
CA GLY A 359 13.57 -11.47 -1.91
C GLY A 359 14.65 -10.45 -1.58
N VAL A 360 15.36 -9.98 -2.61
CA VAL A 360 16.37 -8.93 -2.47
C VAL A 360 15.78 -7.59 -2.89
N LEU A 361 15.77 -6.62 -1.98
CA LEU A 361 15.48 -5.22 -2.27
C LEU A 361 16.79 -4.45 -2.34
N ALA A 362 17.13 -3.97 -3.54
CA ALA A 362 18.37 -3.24 -3.77
C ALA A 362 18.40 -1.95 -2.93
N GLY A 363 19.55 -1.69 -2.29
CA GLY A 363 19.73 -0.51 -1.42
C GLY A 363 19.20 -0.68 0.01
N VAL A 364 18.41 -1.72 0.29
CA VAL A 364 17.80 -1.96 1.62
C VAL A 364 18.01 -3.42 2.05
N PRO A 365 19.26 -3.83 2.38
CA PRO A 365 19.56 -5.22 2.73
C PRO A 365 18.85 -5.69 4.02
N SER A 366 18.47 -4.78 4.92
CA SER A 366 17.80 -5.10 6.19
C SER A 366 16.46 -5.80 6.02
N VAL A 367 15.72 -5.52 4.94
CA VAL A 367 14.42 -6.15 4.64
C VAL A 367 14.51 -7.32 3.67
N SER A 368 15.72 -7.64 3.21
CA SER A 368 15.97 -8.68 2.21
C SER A 368 16.12 -10.06 2.87
N ASN A 369 15.65 -11.11 2.18
CA ASN A 369 15.75 -12.52 2.59
C ASN A 369 15.17 -12.83 3.99
N GLN A 370 14.12 -12.12 4.39
CA GLN A 370 13.43 -12.28 5.66
C GLN A 370 12.27 -13.28 5.51
N THR A 371 12.03 -14.09 6.55
CA THR A 371 10.74 -14.76 6.73
C THR A 371 9.86 -13.85 7.57
N ILE A 372 8.71 -13.47 7.03
CA ILE A 372 7.81 -12.47 7.63
C ILE A 372 6.42 -13.05 7.80
N HIS A 373 5.62 -12.42 8.67
CA HIS A 373 4.25 -12.83 8.97
C HIS A 373 3.25 -11.69 8.69
N PRO A 374 2.98 -11.36 7.42
CA PRO A 374 2.24 -10.15 7.05
C PRO A 374 0.73 -10.35 6.99
N TYR A 375 0.23 -11.60 6.97
CA TYR A 375 -1.19 -11.93 6.87
C TYR A 375 -1.89 -11.26 5.68
N THR A 376 -1.27 -11.37 4.50
CA THR A 376 -1.77 -10.84 3.22
C THR A 376 -1.11 -11.56 2.06
N ASP A 377 -1.85 -11.76 0.99
CA ASP A 377 -1.37 -12.19 -0.33
C ASP A 377 -0.98 -11.02 -1.26
N LEU A 378 -1.24 -9.76 -0.84
CA LEU A 378 -1.11 -8.54 -1.64
C LEU A 378 -1.97 -8.51 -2.93
N LEU A 379 -3.09 -9.24 -2.94
CA LEU A 379 -4.04 -9.27 -4.04
C LEU A 379 -5.32 -8.50 -3.69
N LEU A 380 -6.09 -8.19 -4.73
CA LEU A 380 -7.43 -7.62 -4.59
C LEU A 380 -8.45 -8.74 -4.47
N HIS A 381 -9.41 -8.53 -3.58
CA HIS A 381 -10.53 -9.43 -3.34
C HIS A 381 -11.83 -8.64 -3.36
N ASP A 382 -12.84 -9.16 -4.06
CA ASP A 382 -14.19 -8.61 -4.04
C ASP A 382 -14.90 -9.07 -2.75
N MET A 383 -15.11 -8.13 -1.83
CA MET A 383 -15.78 -8.39 -0.55
C MET A 383 -17.30 -8.21 -0.62
N GLY A 384 -17.86 -8.10 -1.82
CA GLY A 384 -19.28 -7.96 -2.10
C GLY A 384 -19.75 -6.51 -2.29
N PRO A 385 -20.96 -6.33 -2.83
CA PRO A 385 -21.48 -5.03 -3.26
C PRO A 385 -21.63 -4.01 -2.11
N ASP A 386 -21.86 -4.48 -0.88
CA ASP A 386 -22.02 -3.61 0.30
C ASP A 386 -20.69 -2.98 0.77
N LEU A 387 -19.55 -3.54 0.33
CA LEU A 387 -18.20 -3.07 0.64
C LEU A 387 -17.47 -2.49 -0.59
N ALA A 388 -18.05 -2.63 -1.78
CA ALA A 388 -17.50 -2.12 -3.02
C ALA A 388 -17.63 -0.59 -3.11
N ASP A 389 -16.53 0.09 -3.43
CA ASP A 389 -16.54 1.54 -3.69
C ASP A 389 -16.92 1.90 -5.14
N ASN A 390 -17.01 0.89 -6.02
CA ASN A 390 -17.34 0.97 -7.45
C ASN A 390 -16.51 1.96 -8.28
N ARG A 391 -15.46 2.56 -7.71
CA ARG A 391 -14.59 3.53 -8.38
C ARG A 391 -13.44 2.82 -9.08
N PRO A 392 -13.33 2.83 -10.41
CA PRO A 392 -12.27 2.12 -11.11
C PRO A 392 -10.87 2.67 -10.81
N ASP A 393 -9.88 1.78 -10.71
CA ASP A 393 -8.48 2.14 -10.51
C ASP A 393 -7.56 1.10 -11.17
N PHE A 394 -7.15 1.35 -12.41
CA PHE A 394 -6.46 0.37 -13.25
C PHE A 394 -7.28 -0.91 -13.47
N HIS A 395 -6.82 -2.06 -12.97
CA HIS A 395 -7.55 -3.33 -13.02
C HIS A 395 -8.46 -3.56 -11.79
N ALA A 396 -8.51 -2.60 -10.87
CA ALA A 396 -9.35 -2.57 -9.67
C ALA A 396 -10.62 -1.73 -9.79
#